data_AF-A0ABD0B8A8-F1
#
_entry.id   AF-A0ABD0B8A8-F1
#
_cell.length_a   1.000
_cell.length_b   1.000
_cell.length_c   1.000
_cell.angle_alpha   90.00
_cell.angle_beta   90.00
_cell.angle_gamma   90.00
#
_symmetry.space_group_name_H-M   'P 1'
#
loop_
_entity.id
_entity.type
_entity.pdbx_description
1 polymer ?
#
loop_
_entity_poly.entity_id
_entity_poly.type
_entity_poly.pdbx_seq_one_letter_code
_entity_poly.pdbx_strand_id
1 'polypeptide(L)'
;MTTELNPSEATSLALNTLTSQIRNILLMPDGPAKAAIGGFETLLIANLAMISEAANAHIDEFNGLIDQLEARDGELLTQASLVSELRQQVAEAEQRITTARQEGATGLEAMDAELYKLQRTLNDVQTKYSALQYSARQLERQLTDLNAMDPAGMKRRIKEKNELLEEQRTAIAKHKSNEAAYRAEVLKLERRISELLGVINDQDRELERRHTVIMELESARAAKLVWHKHLGNTYKGEDGTLWNVYLVDHGLKSNLPYLINDLNWKLHAMKSDGSGCSVMLSQWMNPIYPTPYGAGAPDDMTRDIFAFMQEALEQSHPHLQPRAEWAKTVSIHECGLPPRTIKPLEEAGIDTLYKVMSHQGNKLDKVKGIGAKLVGQIVYACELKVKLWEEQFAANQQAEQHKEAA
;
A
#
# COMPACT_ATOMS: atom_id res chain seq x y z
N MET A 1 11.93 -135.40 -85.02
CA MET A 1 10.75 -135.37 -85.88
C MET A 1 10.99 -136.35 -86.99
N THR A 2 10.11 -137.34 -87.06
CA THR A 2 9.90 -138.24 -88.20
C THR A 2 9.89 -137.42 -89.49
N THR A 3 10.62 -137.86 -90.51
CA THR A 3 10.62 -137.25 -91.84
C THR A 3 9.24 -137.47 -92.47
N GLU A 4 8.27 -136.64 -92.08
CA GLU A 4 6.96 -136.56 -92.71
C GLU A 4 7.15 -136.01 -94.12
N LEU A 5 6.75 -136.80 -95.12
CA LEU A 5 6.80 -136.40 -96.52
C LEU A 5 5.71 -135.37 -96.76
N ASN A 6 6.02 -134.24 -97.39
CA ASN A 6 4.97 -133.32 -97.84
C ASN A 6 4.14 -133.96 -98.98
N PRO A 7 2.96 -133.43 -99.33
CA PRO A 7 2.10 -134.05 -100.36
C PRO A 7 2.80 -134.25 -101.71
N SER A 8 3.70 -133.33 -102.08
CA SER A 8 4.49 -133.42 -103.32
C SER A 8 5.57 -134.51 -103.22
N GLU A 9 6.23 -134.64 -102.08
CA GLU A 9 7.23 -135.67 -101.79
C GLU A 9 6.58 -137.06 -101.69
N ALA A 10 5.42 -137.18 -101.02
CA ALA A 10 4.63 -138.40 -100.96
C ALA A 10 4.14 -138.83 -102.34
N THR A 11 3.65 -137.88 -103.16
CA THR A 11 3.25 -138.15 -104.55
C THR A 11 4.44 -138.61 -105.40
N SER A 12 5.59 -137.95 -105.24
CA SER A 12 6.82 -138.31 -105.96
C SER A 12 7.33 -139.70 -105.56
N LEU A 13 7.31 -140.02 -104.26
CA LEU A 13 7.69 -141.33 -103.74
C LEU A 13 6.72 -142.42 -104.22
N ALA A 14 5.42 -142.15 -104.21
CA ALA A 14 4.40 -143.04 -104.74
C ALA A 14 4.59 -143.32 -106.23
N LEU A 15 4.80 -142.28 -107.03
CA LEU A 15 5.07 -142.40 -108.45
C LEU A 15 6.30 -143.26 -108.72
N ASN A 16 7.42 -143.00 -108.01
CA ASN A 16 8.65 -143.77 -108.15
C ASN A 16 8.45 -145.24 -107.78
N THR A 17 7.77 -145.51 -106.66
CA THR A 17 7.50 -146.86 -106.14
C THR A 17 6.61 -147.66 -107.09
N LEU A 18 5.50 -147.07 -107.53
CA LEU A 18 4.57 -147.70 -108.48
C LEU A 18 5.20 -147.93 -109.84
N THR A 19 5.94 -146.94 -110.37
CA THR A 19 6.63 -147.06 -111.67
C THR A 19 7.70 -148.14 -111.64
N SER A 20 8.49 -148.20 -110.56
CA SER A 20 9.49 -149.25 -110.37
C SER A 20 8.85 -150.63 -110.36
N GLN A 21 7.72 -150.78 -109.67
CA GLN A 21 7.04 -152.06 -109.56
C GLN A 21 6.33 -152.50 -110.84
N ILE A 22 5.74 -151.57 -111.61
CA ILE A 22 5.25 -151.83 -112.97
C ILE A 22 6.38 -152.35 -113.87
N ARG A 23 7.56 -151.71 -113.84
CA ARG A 23 8.72 -152.15 -114.63
C ARG A 23 9.18 -153.55 -114.23
N ASN A 24 9.20 -153.86 -112.94
CA ASN A 24 9.56 -155.18 -112.45
C ASN A 24 8.58 -156.26 -112.93
N ILE A 25 7.27 -155.97 -112.91
CA ILE A 25 6.23 -156.89 -113.38
C ILE A 25 6.36 -157.17 -114.88
N LEU A 26 6.66 -156.16 -115.70
CA LEU A 26 6.82 -156.31 -117.15
C LEU A 26 7.96 -157.25 -117.56
N LEU A 27 8.97 -157.42 -116.70
CA LEU A 27 10.11 -158.31 -116.94
C LEU A 27 9.87 -159.74 -116.45
N MET A 28 8.70 -160.02 -115.86
CA MET A 28 8.38 -161.33 -115.32
C MET A 28 7.72 -162.24 -116.37
N PRO A 29 7.97 -163.56 -116.32
CA PRO A 29 7.18 -164.56 -117.05
C PRO A 29 5.70 -164.55 -116.61
N ASP A 30 4.78 -165.00 -117.48
CA ASP A 30 3.32 -164.86 -117.31
C ASP A 30 2.76 -165.34 -115.95
N GLY A 31 3.29 -166.43 -115.38
CA GLY A 31 2.85 -166.98 -114.09
C GLY A 31 3.19 -166.06 -112.90
N PRO A 32 4.47 -165.73 -112.67
CA PRO A 32 4.90 -164.75 -111.67
C PRO A 32 4.29 -163.36 -111.86
N ALA A 33 4.11 -162.89 -113.11
CA ALA A 33 3.51 -161.58 -113.40
C ALA A 33 2.07 -161.48 -112.89
N LYS A 34 1.26 -162.53 -113.02
CA LYS A 34 -0.13 -162.55 -112.53
C LYS A 34 -0.21 -162.42 -111.00
N ALA A 35 0.70 -163.07 -110.26
CA ALA A 35 0.78 -162.93 -108.81
C ALA A 35 1.26 -161.54 -108.39
N ALA A 36 2.22 -160.96 -109.12
CA ALA A 36 2.75 -159.63 -108.84
C ALA A 36 1.76 -158.49 -109.14
N ILE A 37 0.88 -158.65 -110.14
CA ILE A 37 -0.26 -157.74 -110.40
C ILE A 37 -1.25 -157.77 -109.24
N GLY A 38 -1.55 -158.95 -108.68
CA GLY A 38 -2.41 -159.07 -107.49
C GLY A 38 -1.85 -158.35 -106.26
N GLY A 39 -0.52 -158.28 -106.12
CA GLY A 39 0.14 -157.48 -105.09
C GLY A 39 0.25 -155.99 -105.41
N PHE A 40 0.10 -155.61 -106.69
CA PHE A 40 0.21 -154.23 -107.14
C PHE A 40 -0.97 -153.37 -106.67
N GLU A 41 -2.17 -153.93 -106.58
CA GLU A 41 -3.35 -153.25 -106.01
C GLU A 41 -3.11 -152.84 -104.55
N THR A 42 -2.57 -153.76 -103.74
CA THR A 42 -2.18 -153.46 -102.34
C THR A 42 -1.15 -152.34 -102.26
N LEU A 43 -0.18 -152.34 -103.19
CA LEU A 43 0.88 -151.33 -103.26
C LEU A 43 0.34 -149.96 -103.72
N LEU A 44 -0.61 -149.94 -104.66
CA LEU A 44 -1.35 -148.74 -105.07
C LEU A 44 -2.14 -148.14 -103.91
N ILE A 45 -2.88 -148.97 -103.17
CA ILE A 45 -3.65 -148.54 -102.00
C ILE A 45 -2.74 -147.94 -100.94
N ALA A 46 -1.60 -148.58 -100.64
CA ALA A 46 -0.64 -148.08 -99.65
C ALA A 46 -0.06 -146.71 -100.04
N ASN A 47 0.25 -146.50 -101.34
CA ASN A 47 0.78 -145.23 -101.82
C ASN A 47 -0.29 -144.13 -101.87
N LEU A 48 -1.52 -144.44 -102.24
CA LEU A 48 -2.65 -143.51 -102.15
C LEU A 48 -2.93 -143.10 -100.70
N ALA A 49 -2.88 -144.06 -99.77
CA ALA A 49 -3.03 -143.78 -98.34
C ALA A 49 -1.93 -142.83 -97.84
N MET A 50 -0.66 -143.07 -98.20
CA MET A 50 0.46 -142.19 -97.86
C MET A 50 0.28 -140.77 -98.41
N ILE A 51 -0.13 -140.61 -99.69
CA ILE A 51 -0.42 -139.29 -100.27
C ILE A 51 -1.55 -138.61 -99.50
N SER A 52 -2.62 -139.36 -99.19
CA SER A 52 -3.77 -138.83 -98.48
C SER A 52 -3.44 -138.43 -97.04
N GLU A 53 -2.59 -139.20 -96.37
CA GLU A 53 -2.11 -138.91 -95.01
C GLU A 53 -1.21 -137.68 -94.99
N ALA A 54 -0.29 -137.54 -95.96
CA ALA A 54 0.52 -136.34 -96.14
C ALA A 54 -0.34 -135.10 -96.48
N ALA A 55 -1.35 -135.25 -97.32
CA ALA A 55 -2.29 -134.17 -97.65
C ALA A 55 -3.14 -133.76 -96.44
N ASN A 56 -3.65 -134.72 -95.68
CA ASN A 56 -4.42 -134.46 -94.47
C ASN A 56 -3.56 -133.80 -93.38
N ALA A 57 -2.33 -134.26 -93.15
CA ALA A 57 -1.41 -133.65 -92.19
C ALA A 57 -1.11 -132.17 -92.55
N HIS A 58 -0.92 -131.87 -93.84
CA HIS A 58 -0.70 -130.51 -94.30
C HIS A 58 -1.97 -129.63 -94.23
N ILE A 59 -3.16 -130.23 -94.43
CA ILE A 59 -4.44 -129.55 -94.21
C ILE A 59 -4.62 -129.24 -92.71
N ASP A 60 -4.31 -130.17 -91.83
CA ASP A 60 -4.37 -129.99 -90.38
C ASP A 60 -3.39 -128.90 -89.91
N GLU A 61 -2.18 -128.86 -90.47
CA GLU A 61 -1.22 -127.78 -90.23
C GLU A 61 -1.73 -126.42 -90.71
N PHE A 62 -2.31 -126.36 -91.92
CA PHE A 62 -2.93 -125.14 -92.44
C PHE A 62 -4.11 -124.66 -91.57
N ASN A 63 -4.97 -125.58 -91.13
CA ASN A 63 -6.07 -125.25 -90.23
C ASN A 63 -5.54 -124.74 -88.88
N GLY A 64 -4.48 -125.35 -88.34
CA GLY A 64 -3.83 -124.89 -87.12
C GLY A 64 -3.21 -123.49 -87.25
N LEU A 65 -2.69 -123.13 -88.43
CA LEU A 65 -2.21 -121.78 -88.72
C LEU A 65 -3.37 -120.77 -88.84
N ILE A 66 -4.50 -121.16 -89.43
CA ILE A 66 -5.70 -120.33 -89.50
C ILE A 66 -6.24 -120.04 -88.09
N ASP A 67 -6.36 -121.06 -87.24
CA ASP A 67 -6.81 -120.89 -85.84
C ASP A 67 -5.88 -119.94 -85.06
N GLN A 68 -4.57 -120.02 -85.28
CA GLN A 68 -3.61 -119.09 -84.66
C GLN A 68 -3.75 -117.66 -85.18
N LEU A 69 -4.02 -117.48 -86.47
CA LEU A 69 -4.27 -116.18 -87.08
C LEU A 69 -5.55 -115.55 -86.53
N GLU A 70 -6.64 -116.31 -86.46
CA GLU A 70 -7.91 -115.86 -85.89
C GLU A 70 -7.77 -115.49 -84.40
N ALA A 71 -7.02 -116.30 -83.63
CA ALA A 71 -6.70 -115.99 -82.24
C ALA A 71 -5.90 -114.68 -82.11
N ARG A 72 -4.93 -114.45 -83.00
CA ARG A 72 -4.12 -113.23 -83.01
C ARG A 72 -4.90 -111.99 -83.42
N ASP A 73 -5.82 -112.12 -84.38
CA ASP A 73 -6.74 -111.02 -84.74
C ASP A 73 -7.68 -110.69 -83.58
N GLY A 74 -8.17 -111.70 -82.86
CA GLY A 74 -8.94 -111.51 -81.62
C GLY A 74 -8.15 -110.79 -80.51
N GLU A 75 -6.89 -111.18 -80.29
CA GLU A 75 -5.99 -110.49 -79.37
C GLU A 75 -5.73 -109.03 -79.78
N LEU A 76 -5.48 -108.78 -81.07
CA LEU A 76 -5.26 -107.44 -81.63
C LEU A 76 -6.47 -106.53 -81.46
N LEU A 77 -7.68 -107.02 -81.74
CA LEU A 77 -8.93 -106.30 -81.50
C LEU A 77 -9.10 -105.94 -80.01
N THR A 78 -8.79 -106.88 -79.12
CA THR A 78 -8.85 -106.66 -77.68
C THR A 78 -7.83 -105.60 -77.23
N GLN A 79 -6.60 -105.66 -77.74
CA GLN A 79 -5.58 -104.64 -77.46
C GLN A 79 -5.95 -103.27 -78.01
N ALA A 80 -6.52 -103.18 -79.22
CA ALA A 80 -6.98 -101.93 -79.80
C ALA A 80 -8.07 -101.26 -78.94
N SER A 81 -9.00 -102.06 -78.41
CA SER A 81 -10.01 -101.58 -77.45
C SER A 81 -9.37 -101.03 -76.17
N LEU A 82 -8.42 -101.77 -75.58
CA LEU A 82 -7.73 -101.35 -74.35
C LEU A 82 -6.92 -100.05 -74.55
N VAL A 83 -6.23 -99.91 -75.68
CA VAL A 83 -5.48 -98.68 -76.00
C VAL A 83 -6.43 -97.50 -76.16
N SER A 84 -7.59 -97.69 -76.77
CA SER A 84 -8.60 -96.63 -76.88
C SER A 84 -9.11 -96.20 -75.50
N GLU A 85 -9.39 -97.16 -74.62
CA GLU A 85 -9.89 -96.91 -73.26
C GLU A 85 -8.84 -96.21 -72.39
N LEU A 86 -7.58 -96.63 -72.45
CA LEU A 86 -6.46 -95.97 -71.76
C LEU A 86 -6.23 -94.54 -72.26
N ARG A 87 -6.33 -94.30 -73.57
CA ARG A 87 -6.22 -92.94 -74.13
C ARG A 87 -7.33 -92.03 -73.60
N GLN A 88 -8.55 -92.54 -73.47
CA GLN A 88 -9.65 -91.79 -72.88
C GLN A 88 -9.38 -91.48 -71.40
N GLN A 89 -8.93 -92.47 -70.61
CA GLN A 89 -8.59 -92.25 -69.21
C GLN A 89 -7.45 -91.21 -69.02
N VAL A 90 -6.44 -91.24 -69.89
CA VAL A 90 -5.36 -90.24 -69.87
C VAL A 90 -5.90 -88.84 -70.17
N ALA A 91 -6.74 -88.68 -71.19
CA ALA A 91 -7.35 -87.39 -71.51
C ALA A 91 -8.20 -86.85 -70.36
N GLU A 92 -9.00 -87.71 -69.71
CA GLU A 92 -9.78 -87.34 -68.52
C GLU A 92 -8.89 -86.94 -67.34
N ALA A 93 -7.78 -87.65 -67.11
CA ALA A 93 -6.83 -87.33 -66.05
C ALA A 93 -6.11 -85.99 -66.31
N GLU A 94 -5.68 -85.73 -67.54
CA GLU A 94 -5.06 -84.46 -67.95
C GLU A 94 -6.01 -83.28 -67.75
N GLN A 95 -7.28 -83.44 -68.12
CA GLN A 95 -8.29 -82.42 -67.90
C GLN A 95 -8.47 -82.15 -66.40
N ARG A 96 -8.58 -83.20 -65.56
CA ARG A 96 -8.68 -83.05 -64.09
C ARG A 96 -7.48 -82.35 -63.49
N ILE A 97 -6.26 -82.67 -63.94
CA ILE A 97 -5.03 -82.00 -63.49
C ILE A 97 -5.05 -80.52 -63.85
N THR A 98 -5.51 -80.19 -65.06
CA THR A 98 -5.56 -78.81 -65.54
C THR A 98 -6.58 -77.99 -64.73
N THR A 99 -7.78 -78.54 -64.50
CA THR A 99 -8.80 -77.92 -63.64
C THR A 99 -8.29 -77.73 -62.21
N ALA A 100 -7.70 -78.76 -61.60
CA ALA A 100 -7.18 -78.66 -60.22
C ALA A 100 -6.05 -77.61 -60.09
N ARG A 101 -5.19 -77.47 -61.11
CA ARG A 101 -4.15 -76.42 -61.13
C ARG A 101 -4.76 -75.03 -61.22
N GLN A 102 -5.78 -74.85 -62.05
CA GLN A 102 -6.44 -73.56 -62.23
C GLN A 102 -7.19 -73.16 -60.95
N GLU A 103 -7.94 -74.09 -60.35
CA GLU A 103 -8.61 -73.88 -59.06
C GLU A 103 -7.60 -73.58 -57.94
N GLY A 104 -6.50 -74.34 -57.86
CA GLY A 104 -5.43 -74.10 -56.89
C GLY A 104 -4.77 -72.73 -57.04
N ALA A 105 -4.50 -72.29 -58.27
CA ALA A 105 -3.95 -70.96 -58.54
C ALA A 105 -4.91 -69.84 -58.11
N THR A 106 -6.21 -69.96 -58.44
CA THR A 106 -7.21 -68.98 -58.01
C THR A 106 -7.40 -68.96 -56.49
N GLY A 107 -7.31 -70.12 -55.83
CA GLY A 107 -7.37 -70.22 -54.37
C GLY A 107 -6.18 -69.55 -53.68
N LEU A 108 -4.96 -69.71 -54.23
CA LEU A 108 -3.76 -69.04 -53.73
C LEU A 108 -3.83 -67.52 -53.89
N GLU A 109 -4.25 -67.03 -55.06
CA GLU A 109 -4.43 -65.58 -55.29
C GLU A 109 -5.47 -64.97 -54.33
N ALA A 110 -6.57 -65.69 -54.06
CA ALA A 110 -7.57 -65.26 -53.09
C ALA A 110 -7.01 -65.20 -51.66
N MET A 111 -6.23 -66.21 -51.24
CA MET A 111 -5.59 -66.22 -49.93
C MET A 111 -4.53 -65.12 -49.78
N ASP A 112 -3.71 -64.87 -50.80
CA ASP A 112 -2.72 -63.77 -50.77
C ASP A 112 -3.40 -62.40 -50.67
N ALA A 113 -4.51 -62.21 -51.39
CA ALA A 113 -5.31 -60.98 -51.29
C ALA A 113 -5.92 -60.81 -49.89
N GLU A 114 -6.35 -61.90 -49.25
CA GLU A 114 -6.89 -61.88 -47.88
C GLU A 114 -5.79 -61.61 -46.84
N LEU A 115 -4.62 -62.24 -46.97
CA LEU A 115 -3.46 -61.97 -46.12
C LEU A 115 -3.03 -60.50 -46.21
N TYR A 116 -3.01 -59.94 -47.41
CA TYR A 116 -2.68 -58.52 -47.59
C TYR A 116 -3.69 -57.59 -46.91
N LYS A 117 -5.00 -57.91 -46.99
CA LYS A 117 -6.05 -57.17 -46.26
C LYS A 117 -5.86 -57.27 -44.75
N LEU A 118 -5.63 -58.48 -44.24
CA LEU A 118 -5.42 -58.71 -42.80
C LEU A 118 -4.18 -57.97 -42.29
N GLN A 119 -3.07 -57.99 -43.03
CA GLN A 119 -1.86 -57.25 -42.69
C GLN A 119 -2.11 -55.75 -42.63
N ARG A 120 -2.88 -55.20 -43.59
CA ARG A 120 -3.26 -53.79 -43.57
C ARG A 120 -4.13 -53.44 -42.35
N THR A 121 -5.09 -54.30 -42.00
CA THR A 121 -5.91 -54.09 -40.80
C THR A 121 -5.09 -54.17 -39.52
N LEU A 122 -4.12 -55.09 -39.45
CA LEU A 122 -3.22 -55.21 -38.30
C LEU A 122 -2.39 -53.93 -38.12
N ASN A 123 -1.82 -53.40 -39.21
CA ASN A 123 -1.05 -52.15 -39.16
C ASN A 123 -1.91 -50.96 -38.72
N ASP A 124 -3.16 -50.87 -39.19
CA ASP A 124 -4.10 -49.82 -38.77
C ASP A 124 -4.46 -49.93 -37.28
N VAL A 125 -4.73 -51.14 -36.79
CA VAL A 125 -4.98 -51.42 -35.37
C VAL A 125 -3.76 -51.05 -34.52
N GLN A 126 -2.55 -51.43 -34.95
CA GLN A 126 -1.31 -51.11 -34.24
C GLN A 126 -1.09 -49.60 -34.16
N THR A 127 -1.35 -48.88 -35.24
CA THR A 127 -1.27 -47.41 -35.28
C THR A 127 -2.26 -46.76 -34.30
N LYS A 128 -3.52 -47.23 -34.31
CA LYS A 128 -4.57 -46.75 -33.39
C LYS A 128 -4.23 -47.04 -31.94
N TYR A 129 -3.68 -48.23 -31.65
CA TYR A 129 -3.26 -48.62 -30.31
C TYR A 129 -2.14 -47.72 -29.78
N SER A 130 -1.12 -47.41 -30.61
CA SER A 130 -0.05 -46.48 -30.22
C SER A 130 -0.58 -45.07 -29.94
N ALA A 131 -1.53 -44.57 -30.74
CA ALA A 131 -2.16 -43.27 -30.52
C ALA A 131 -2.97 -43.23 -29.20
N LEU A 132 -3.74 -44.29 -28.92
CA LEU A 132 -4.47 -44.44 -27.66
C LEU A 132 -3.52 -44.48 -26.45
N GLN A 133 -2.42 -45.22 -26.55
CA GLN A 133 -1.43 -45.30 -25.47
C GLN A 133 -0.78 -43.93 -25.19
N TYR A 134 -0.51 -43.14 -26.24
CA TYR A 134 -0.02 -41.78 -26.09
C TYR A 134 -1.04 -40.87 -25.39
N SER A 135 -2.31 -40.92 -25.82
CA SER A 135 -3.40 -40.15 -25.22
C SER A 135 -3.62 -40.52 -23.75
N ALA A 136 -3.61 -41.81 -23.41
CA ALA A 136 -3.73 -42.29 -22.04
C ALA A 136 -2.62 -41.71 -21.14
N ARG A 137 -1.36 -41.73 -21.60
CA ARG A 137 -0.24 -41.12 -20.86
C ARG A 137 -0.39 -39.61 -20.68
N GLN A 138 -0.93 -38.90 -21.68
CA GLN A 138 -1.20 -37.47 -21.54
C GLN A 138 -2.30 -37.19 -20.52
N LEU A 139 -3.39 -37.96 -20.55
CA LEU A 139 -4.48 -37.85 -19.58
C LEU A 139 -4.01 -38.16 -18.15
N GLU A 140 -3.20 -39.20 -17.95
CA GLU A 140 -2.60 -39.51 -16.65
C GLU A 140 -1.75 -38.36 -16.10
N ARG A 141 -0.95 -37.71 -16.97
CA ARG A 141 -0.18 -36.52 -16.58
C ARG A 141 -1.09 -35.37 -16.17
N GLN A 142 -2.10 -35.05 -16.97
CA GLN A 142 -3.07 -33.99 -16.66
C GLN A 142 -3.82 -34.28 -15.35
N LEU A 143 -4.20 -35.52 -15.10
CA LEU A 143 -4.89 -35.94 -13.88
C LEU A 143 -3.94 -35.82 -12.66
N THR A 144 -2.67 -36.20 -12.83
CA THR A 144 -1.63 -36.02 -11.81
C THR A 144 -1.41 -34.55 -11.49
N ASP A 145 -1.29 -33.69 -12.51
CA ASP A 145 -1.13 -32.25 -12.35
C ASP A 145 -2.35 -31.61 -11.66
N LEU A 146 -3.56 -32.02 -12.03
CA LEU A 146 -4.81 -31.54 -11.42
C LEU A 146 -4.92 -31.96 -9.95
N ASN A 147 -4.56 -33.20 -9.62
CA ASN A 147 -4.52 -33.69 -8.24
C ASN A 147 -3.45 -32.95 -7.43
N ALA A 148 -2.29 -32.67 -8.01
CA ALA A 148 -1.22 -31.91 -7.36
C ALA A 148 -1.63 -30.48 -7.02
N MET A 149 -2.54 -29.87 -7.78
CA MET A 149 -3.10 -28.55 -7.45
C MET A 149 -3.98 -28.55 -6.19
N ASP A 150 -4.40 -29.72 -5.70
CA ASP A 150 -5.33 -29.88 -4.57
C ASP A 150 -6.52 -28.90 -4.64
N PRO A 151 -7.44 -29.09 -5.61
CA PRO A 151 -8.56 -28.16 -5.82
C PRO A 151 -9.45 -28.01 -4.58
N ALA A 152 -9.58 -29.07 -3.78
CA ALA A 152 -10.35 -29.05 -2.54
C ALA A 152 -9.67 -28.17 -1.46
N GLY A 153 -8.35 -28.30 -1.28
CA GLY A 153 -7.58 -27.44 -0.40
C GLY A 153 -7.52 -25.98 -0.87
N MET A 154 -7.44 -25.72 -2.18
CA MET A 154 -7.59 -24.37 -2.72
C MET A 154 -8.96 -23.76 -2.39
N LYS A 155 -10.05 -24.52 -2.56
CA LYS A 155 -11.40 -24.06 -2.22
C LYS A 155 -11.54 -23.72 -0.73
N ARG A 156 -10.96 -24.53 0.16
CA ARG A 156 -10.92 -24.23 1.61
C ARG A 156 -10.14 -22.94 1.90
N ARG A 157 -8.93 -22.80 1.36
CA ARG A 157 -8.10 -21.59 1.52
C ARG A 157 -8.79 -20.31 1.00
N ILE A 158 -9.52 -20.40 -0.11
CA ILE A 158 -10.30 -19.27 -0.64
C ILE A 158 -11.42 -18.90 0.32
N LYS A 159 -12.14 -19.89 0.86
CA LYS A 159 -13.22 -19.66 1.84
C LYS A 159 -12.68 -18.97 3.10
N GLU A 160 -11.61 -19.51 3.69
CA GLU A 160 -10.96 -18.95 4.88
C GLU A 160 -10.47 -17.51 4.64
N LYS A 161 -9.85 -17.24 3.48
CA LYS A 161 -9.46 -15.87 3.11
C LYS A 161 -10.65 -14.93 2.97
N ASN A 162 -11.77 -15.40 2.42
CA ASN A 162 -12.96 -14.57 2.27
C ASN A 162 -13.62 -14.27 3.63
N GLU A 163 -13.64 -15.24 4.55
CA GLU A 163 -14.12 -15.03 5.92
C GLU A 163 -13.25 -13.98 6.64
N LEU A 164 -11.93 -14.11 6.56
CA LEU A 164 -10.99 -13.14 7.13
C LEU A 164 -11.13 -11.73 6.50
N LEU A 165 -11.35 -11.65 5.18
CA LEU A 165 -11.58 -10.38 4.51
C LEU A 165 -12.87 -9.70 4.99
N GLU A 166 -13.92 -10.47 5.26
CA GLU A 166 -15.17 -9.91 5.75
C GLU A 166 -15.05 -9.44 7.21
N GLU A 167 -14.34 -10.19 8.07
CA GLU A 167 -13.98 -9.73 9.42
C GLU A 167 -13.20 -8.42 9.37
N GLN A 168 -12.18 -8.32 8.51
CA GLN A 168 -11.41 -7.08 8.34
C GLN A 168 -12.27 -5.92 7.86
N ARG A 169 -13.21 -6.15 6.93
CA ARG A 169 -14.13 -5.10 6.45
C ARG A 169 -15.03 -4.58 7.57
N THR A 170 -15.60 -5.47 8.39
CA THR A 170 -16.43 -5.06 9.52
C THR A 170 -15.63 -4.29 10.57
N ALA A 171 -14.39 -4.70 10.86
CA ALA A 171 -13.48 -3.98 11.74
C ALA A 171 -13.15 -2.57 11.20
N ILE A 172 -12.83 -2.45 9.91
CA ILE A 172 -12.57 -1.16 9.25
C ILE A 172 -13.80 -0.24 9.34
N ALA A 173 -15.00 -0.76 9.10
CA ALA A 173 -16.24 0.02 9.21
C ALA A 173 -16.45 0.55 10.65
N LYS A 174 -16.21 -0.30 11.65
CA LYS A 174 -16.28 0.10 13.07
C LYS A 174 -15.23 1.16 13.42
N HIS A 175 -13.98 0.99 12.98
CA HIS A 175 -12.93 1.96 13.21
C HIS A 175 -13.23 3.32 12.57
N LYS A 176 -13.75 3.34 11.33
CA LYS A 176 -14.20 4.58 10.67
C LYS A 176 -15.31 5.29 11.44
N SER A 177 -16.29 4.54 11.97
CA SER A 177 -17.36 5.11 12.79
C SER A 177 -16.82 5.73 14.08
N ASN A 178 -15.91 5.04 14.77
CA ASN A 178 -15.27 5.56 15.98
C ASN A 178 -14.42 6.79 15.70
N GLU A 179 -13.65 6.79 14.61
CA GLU A 179 -12.85 7.94 14.20
C GLU A 179 -13.71 9.18 13.93
N ALA A 180 -14.86 9.00 13.26
CA ALA A 180 -15.82 10.09 13.06
C ALA A 180 -16.38 10.64 14.38
N ALA A 181 -16.70 9.76 15.33
CA ALA A 181 -17.16 10.16 16.66
C ALA A 181 -16.09 10.94 17.44
N TYR A 182 -14.84 10.44 17.46
CA TYR A 182 -13.73 11.13 18.11
C TYR A 182 -13.44 12.49 17.48
N ARG A 183 -13.48 12.60 16.14
CA ARG A 183 -13.34 13.90 15.45
C ARG A 183 -14.42 14.90 15.86
N ALA A 184 -15.67 14.45 15.99
CA ALA A 184 -16.76 15.32 16.45
C ALA A 184 -16.57 15.77 17.91
N GLU A 185 -16.06 14.89 18.78
CA GLU A 185 -15.77 15.22 20.17
C GLU A 185 -14.61 16.21 20.31
N VAL A 186 -13.53 16.03 19.55
CA VAL A 186 -12.41 16.97 19.49
C VAL A 186 -12.89 18.36 19.09
N LEU A 187 -13.67 18.48 18.01
CA LEU A 187 -14.21 19.77 17.58
C LEU A 187 -15.10 20.43 18.64
N LYS A 188 -15.86 19.64 19.41
CA LYS A 188 -16.68 20.16 20.51
C LYS A 188 -15.81 20.68 21.66
N LEU A 189 -14.75 19.95 22.01
CA LEU A 189 -13.80 20.36 23.04
C LEU A 189 -13.02 21.61 22.62
N GLU A 190 -12.56 21.69 21.37
CA GLU A 190 -11.88 22.86 20.83
C GLU A 190 -12.75 24.12 20.92
N ARG A 191 -14.02 24.05 20.53
CA ARG A 191 -14.96 25.17 20.67
C ARG A 191 -15.10 25.61 22.13
N ARG A 192 -15.26 24.65 23.05
CA ARG A 192 -15.40 24.94 24.48
C ARG A 192 -14.14 25.58 25.06
N ILE A 193 -12.95 25.15 24.63
CA ILE A 193 -11.69 25.78 25.01
C ILE A 193 -11.64 27.22 24.50
N SER A 194 -11.99 27.47 23.24
CA SER A 194 -12.02 28.83 22.68
C SER A 194 -12.99 29.76 23.43
N GLU A 195 -14.18 29.26 23.79
CA GLU A 195 -15.15 30.01 24.59
C GLU A 195 -14.59 30.35 25.98
N LEU A 196 -14.01 29.38 26.67
CA LEU A 196 -13.41 29.59 28.00
C LEU A 196 -12.25 30.59 27.97
N LEU A 197 -11.40 30.51 26.95
CA LEU A 197 -10.31 31.49 26.74
C LEU A 197 -10.86 32.91 26.50
N GLY A 198 -11.99 33.03 25.78
CA GLY A 198 -12.69 34.30 25.61
C GLY A 198 -13.15 34.89 26.95
N VAL A 199 -13.79 34.07 27.79
CA VAL A 199 -14.25 34.48 29.12
C VAL A 199 -13.09 34.92 30.03
N ILE A 200 -11.97 34.19 30.02
CA ILE A 200 -10.78 34.54 30.81
C ILE A 200 -10.24 35.90 30.39
N ASN A 201 -10.08 36.15 29.09
CA ASN A 201 -9.58 37.43 28.59
C ASN A 201 -10.47 38.62 28.97
N ASP A 202 -11.79 38.43 28.96
CA ASP A 202 -12.72 39.48 29.37
C ASP A 202 -12.68 39.74 30.88
N GLN A 203 -12.45 38.69 31.70
CA GLN A 203 -12.22 38.83 33.13
C GLN A 203 -10.92 39.56 33.44
N ASP A 204 -9.83 39.26 32.74
CA ASP A 204 -8.54 39.94 32.93
C ASP A 204 -8.66 41.45 32.61
N ARG A 205 -9.36 41.80 31.53
CA ARG A 205 -9.64 43.21 31.18
C ARG A 205 -10.49 43.92 32.23
N GLU A 206 -11.40 43.21 32.88
CA GLU A 206 -12.23 43.77 33.96
C GLU A 206 -11.41 43.96 35.24
N LEU A 207 -10.53 43.01 35.57
CA LEU A 207 -9.61 43.13 36.70
C LEU A 207 -8.68 44.34 36.55
N GLU A 208 -8.11 44.54 35.36
CA GLU A 208 -7.22 45.67 35.09
C GLU A 208 -7.95 47.03 35.24
N ARG A 209 -9.20 47.09 34.76
CA ARG A 209 -10.06 48.28 34.93
C ARG A 209 -10.34 48.57 36.40
N ARG A 210 -10.67 47.53 37.19
CA ARG A 210 -10.90 47.68 38.63
C ARG A 210 -9.64 48.09 39.38
N HIS A 211 -8.50 47.51 39.02
CA HIS A 211 -7.22 47.85 39.62
C HIS A 211 -6.88 49.33 39.42
N THR A 212 -7.08 49.84 38.20
CA THR A 212 -6.91 51.25 37.88
C THR A 212 -7.78 52.15 38.77
N VAL A 213 -9.07 51.84 38.90
CA VAL A 213 -9.99 52.62 39.76
C VAL A 213 -9.59 52.57 41.24
N ILE A 214 -9.16 51.41 41.73
CA ILE A 214 -8.68 51.28 43.12
C ILE A 214 -7.45 52.17 43.33
N MET A 215 -6.49 52.14 42.43
CA MET A 215 -5.29 52.99 42.52
C MET A 215 -5.66 54.49 42.51
N GLU A 216 -6.62 54.90 41.69
CA GLU A 216 -7.12 56.28 41.68
C GLU A 216 -7.74 56.67 43.03
N LEU A 217 -8.61 55.81 43.59
CA LEU A 217 -9.26 56.04 44.88
C LEU A 217 -8.28 56.04 46.07
N GLU A 218 -7.24 55.21 46.00
CA GLU A 218 -6.22 55.11 47.06
C GLU A 218 -5.17 56.22 46.97
N SER A 219 -5.01 56.87 45.82
CA SER A 219 -3.92 57.82 45.57
C SER A 219 -3.75 58.88 46.67
N ALA A 220 -4.82 59.49 47.16
CA ALA A 220 -4.79 60.51 48.23
C ALA A 220 -5.23 60.00 49.61
N ARG A 221 -5.38 58.69 49.82
CA ARG A 221 -5.95 58.11 51.05
C ARG A 221 -5.20 58.51 52.31
N ALA A 222 -3.86 58.49 52.27
CA ALA A 222 -3.03 58.90 53.40
C ALA A 222 -3.27 60.37 53.78
N ALA A 223 -3.31 61.27 52.79
CA ALA A 223 -3.58 62.69 53.02
C ALA A 223 -5.01 62.93 53.51
N LYS A 224 -6.02 62.17 53.03
CA LYS A 224 -7.41 62.25 53.53
C LYS A 224 -7.50 61.90 55.02
N LEU A 225 -6.76 60.91 55.50
CA LEU A 225 -6.72 60.56 56.93
C LEU A 225 -6.12 61.70 57.77
N VAL A 226 -5.02 62.30 57.30
CA VAL A 226 -4.39 63.45 57.96
C VAL A 226 -5.31 64.69 57.90
N TRP A 227 -6.06 64.87 56.82
CA TRP A 227 -7.03 65.97 56.69
C TRP A 227 -8.13 65.88 57.76
N HIS A 228 -8.70 64.69 57.99
CA HIS A 228 -9.71 64.51 59.05
C HIS A 228 -9.19 64.88 60.44
N LYS A 229 -7.90 64.68 60.69
CA LYS A 229 -7.25 64.97 61.98
C LYS A 229 -7.09 66.47 62.23
N HIS A 230 -6.71 67.24 61.21
CA HIS A 230 -6.31 68.65 61.37
C HIS A 230 -7.30 69.66 60.80
N LEU A 231 -8.01 69.32 59.71
CA LEU A 231 -8.72 70.28 58.86
C LEU A 231 -10.23 70.04 58.75
N GLY A 232 -10.75 69.02 59.46
CA GLY A 232 -12.19 68.73 59.54
C GLY A 232 -13.02 69.75 60.34
N ASN A 233 -12.48 70.94 60.61
CA ASN A 233 -13.08 71.99 61.42
C ASN A 233 -13.66 73.12 60.56
N THR A 234 -14.58 73.88 61.14
CA THR A 234 -15.03 75.17 60.60
C THR A 234 -14.32 76.30 61.36
N TYR A 235 -13.68 77.20 60.61
CA TYR A 235 -12.91 78.33 61.13
C TYR A 235 -13.72 79.62 61.01
N LYS A 236 -13.45 80.59 61.89
CA LYS A 236 -14.14 81.90 61.88
C LYS A 236 -13.12 83.02 61.67
N GLY A 237 -13.34 83.83 60.64
CA GLY A 237 -12.55 85.04 60.37
C GLY A 237 -12.87 86.17 61.34
N GLU A 238 -12.01 87.20 61.35
CA GLU A 238 -12.19 88.38 62.20
C GLU A 238 -13.50 89.13 61.93
N ASP A 239 -13.95 89.12 60.68
CA ASP A 239 -15.23 89.68 60.22
C ASP A 239 -16.45 88.79 60.53
N GLY A 240 -16.22 87.61 61.12
CA GLY A 240 -17.23 86.61 61.41
C GLY A 240 -17.53 85.65 60.27
N THR A 241 -16.89 85.79 59.10
CA THR A 241 -17.04 84.88 57.97
C THR A 241 -16.58 83.47 58.34
N LEU A 242 -17.37 82.46 58.02
CA LEU A 242 -17.00 81.06 58.27
C LEU A 242 -16.20 80.50 57.09
N TRP A 243 -15.18 79.70 57.40
CA TRP A 243 -14.28 79.07 56.45
C TRP A 243 -14.21 77.56 56.70
N ASN A 244 -14.13 76.79 55.62
CA ASN A 244 -13.86 75.35 55.65
C ASN A 244 -12.70 75.03 54.70
N VAL A 245 -11.89 74.04 55.06
CA VAL A 245 -10.77 73.59 54.21
C VAL A 245 -11.11 72.21 53.66
N TYR A 246 -11.16 72.08 52.34
CA TYR A 246 -11.44 70.81 51.67
C TYR A 246 -10.17 70.24 51.05
N LEU A 247 -9.92 68.95 51.27
CA LEU A 247 -8.93 68.21 50.48
C LEU A 247 -9.59 67.69 49.20
N VAL A 248 -8.95 68.00 48.07
CA VAL A 248 -9.44 67.63 46.73
C VAL A 248 -8.37 66.80 46.04
N ASP A 249 -8.81 65.72 45.39
CA ASP A 249 -7.95 64.85 44.59
C ASP A 249 -7.41 65.61 43.36
N HIS A 250 -6.26 65.18 42.88
CA HIS A 250 -5.45 65.84 41.85
C HIS A 250 -4.83 67.16 42.31
N GLY A 251 -3.53 67.12 42.60
CA GLY A 251 -2.81 68.29 43.08
C GLY A 251 -2.68 69.40 42.04
N LEU A 252 -2.19 70.53 42.53
CA LEU A 252 -2.08 71.74 41.75
C LEU A 252 -0.86 71.66 40.82
N LYS A 253 -1.07 71.86 39.52
CA LYS A 253 0.00 71.96 38.53
C LYS A 253 0.22 73.42 38.17
N SER A 254 1.29 74.01 38.70
CA SER A 254 1.73 75.36 38.40
C SER A 254 3.07 75.35 37.67
N ASN A 255 3.39 76.44 36.98
CA ASN A 255 4.72 76.71 36.45
C ASN A 255 5.64 77.40 37.49
N LEU A 256 5.14 77.61 38.71
CA LEU A 256 5.87 78.29 39.78
C LEU A 256 6.74 77.28 40.55
N PRO A 257 8.09 77.41 40.50
CA PRO A 257 9.00 76.41 41.04
C PRO A 257 9.03 76.38 42.57
N TYR A 258 8.62 77.46 43.24
CA TYR A 258 8.59 77.53 44.70
C TYR A 258 7.38 76.80 45.33
N LEU A 259 6.49 76.24 44.51
CA LEU A 259 5.36 75.42 44.94
C LEU A 259 5.68 73.93 44.86
N ILE A 260 4.97 73.12 45.64
CA ILE A 260 5.00 71.66 45.55
C ILE A 260 4.01 71.25 44.45
N ASN A 261 4.52 70.85 43.28
CA ASN A 261 3.72 70.67 42.04
C ASN A 261 3.42 69.20 41.70
N ASP A 262 3.93 68.28 42.50
CA ASP A 262 3.87 66.83 42.33
C ASP A 262 2.99 66.13 43.38
N LEU A 263 2.27 66.91 44.19
CA LEU A 263 1.21 66.37 45.05
C LEU A 263 0.08 65.79 44.19
N ASN A 264 -0.51 64.70 44.67
CA ASN A 264 -1.72 64.12 44.09
C ASN A 264 -3.01 64.64 44.76
N TRP A 265 -2.88 65.61 45.65
CA TRP A 265 -3.97 66.29 46.35
C TRP A 265 -3.69 67.80 46.46
N LYS A 266 -4.73 68.59 46.74
CA LYS A 266 -4.65 70.03 47.02
C LYS A 266 -5.68 70.42 48.07
N LEU A 267 -5.49 71.61 48.66
CA LEU A 267 -6.44 72.17 49.62
C LEU A 267 -7.22 73.32 49.01
N HIS A 268 -8.51 73.40 49.31
CA HIS A 268 -9.38 74.52 49.00
C HIS A 268 -9.88 75.14 50.30
N ALA A 269 -9.46 76.38 50.58
CA ALA A 269 -10.01 77.18 51.66
C ALA A 269 -11.20 77.97 51.12
N MET A 270 -12.41 77.62 51.59
CA MET A 270 -13.68 78.13 51.08
C MET A 270 -14.45 78.83 52.19
N LYS A 271 -14.96 80.01 51.89
CA LYS A 271 -15.91 80.75 52.73
C LYS A 271 -17.30 80.12 52.64
N SER A 272 -18.15 80.39 53.62
CA SER A 272 -19.54 79.91 53.65
C SER A 272 -20.41 80.44 52.51
N ASP A 273 -20.01 81.52 51.83
CA ASP A 273 -20.68 82.06 50.65
C ASP A 273 -20.28 81.33 49.34
N GLY A 274 -19.40 80.33 49.43
CA GLY A 274 -18.90 79.57 48.29
C GLY A 274 -17.72 80.22 47.54
N SER A 275 -17.28 81.41 47.95
CA SER A 275 -16.03 82.00 47.45
C SER A 275 -14.81 81.44 48.19
N GLY A 276 -13.62 81.51 47.61
CA GLY A 276 -12.43 80.96 48.25
C GLY A 276 -11.28 80.76 47.27
N CYS A 277 -10.25 80.03 47.70
CA CYS A 277 -9.07 79.79 46.88
C CYS A 277 -8.50 78.38 47.08
N SER A 278 -7.78 77.90 46.07
CA SER A 278 -6.83 76.81 46.26
C SER A 278 -5.65 77.35 47.06
N VAL A 279 -5.36 76.71 48.19
CA VAL A 279 -4.19 77.03 49.01
C VAL A 279 -2.96 76.51 48.27
N MET A 280 -2.06 77.41 47.93
CA MET A 280 -0.81 77.06 47.24
C MET A 280 0.21 76.66 48.30
N LEU A 281 0.68 75.42 48.25
CA LEU A 281 1.64 74.89 49.21
C LEU A 281 3.05 75.15 48.69
N SER A 282 3.82 75.97 49.40
CA SER A 282 5.20 76.23 49.01
C SER A 282 6.11 75.07 49.44
N GLN A 283 7.21 74.89 48.73
CA GLN A 283 8.26 73.97 49.17
C GLN A 283 8.91 74.43 50.49
N TRP A 284 8.63 75.64 50.95
CA TRP A 284 9.13 76.20 52.21
C TRP A 284 8.17 75.99 53.36
N MET A 285 7.32 74.95 53.31
CA MET A 285 6.33 74.63 54.35
C MET A 285 5.43 75.83 54.71
N ASN A 286 5.14 76.69 53.74
CA ASN A 286 4.34 77.88 53.96
C ASN A 286 3.07 77.82 53.09
N PRO A 287 1.87 77.81 53.69
CA PRO A 287 0.63 77.93 52.94
C PRO A 287 0.48 79.35 52.39
N ILE A 288 0.18 79.46 51.10
CA ILE A 288 0.00 80.74 50.41
C ILE A 288 -1.43 80.84 49.93
N TYR A 289 -2.11 81.92 50.32
CA TYR A 289 -3.46 82.23 49.89
C TYR A 289 -3.44 83.28 48.78
N PRO A 290 -3.87 82.95 47.55
CA PRO A 290 -3.96 83.92 46.46
C PRO A 290 -4.89 85.09 46.80
N THR A 291 -4.38 86.32 46.69
CA THR A 291 -5.19 87.55 46.81
C THR A 291 -5.91 87.84 45.48
N PRO A 292 -7.18 88.32 45.48
CA PRO A 292 -7.99 88.71 46.64
C PRO A 292 -8.75 87.56 47.33
N TYR A 293 -8.81 86.39 46.72
CA TYR A 293 -9.71 85.30 47.11
C TYR A 293 -9.47 84.73 48.50
N GLY A 294 -8.21 84.71 48.93
CA GLY A 294 -7.79 84.26 50.25
C GLY A 294 -7.72 85.36 51.32
N ALA A 295 -8.14 86.59 51.00
CA ALA A 295 -8.12 87.69 51.96
C ALA A 295 -9.09 87.40 53.12
N GLY A 296 -8.60 87.58 54.35
CA GLY A 296 -9.34 87.29 55.59
C GLY A 296 -9.30 85.82 56.02
N ALA A 297 -8.37 85.02 55.48
CA ALA A 297 -8.12 83.65 55.95
C ALA A 297 -7.78 83.65 57.47
N PRO A 298 -8.47 82.85 58.30
CA PRO A 298 -8.21 82.83 59.74
C PRO A 298 -6.81 82.32 60.11
N ASP A 299 -6.21 82.87 61.16
CA ASP A 299 -4.91 82.41 61.66
C ASP A 299 -4.95 80.97 62.18
N ASP A 300 -6.02 80.58 62.87
CA ASP A 300 -6.24 79.21 63.33
C ASP A 300 -6.29 78.21 62.16
N MET A 301 -6.94 78.59 61.05
CA MET A 301 -6.97 77.80 59.83
C MET A 301 -5.56 77.64 59.25
N THR A 302 -4.79 78.72 59.23
CA THR A 302 -3.42 78.71 58.71
C THR A 302 -2.49 77.83 59.56
N ARG A 303 -2.65 77.87 60.90
CA ARG A 303 -1.92 77.01 61.84
C ARG A 303 -2.25 75.54 61.60
N ASP A 304 -3.53 75.20 61.45
CA ASP A 304 -3.94 73.81 61.26
C ASP A 304 -3.56 73.29 59.87
N ILE A 305 -3.57 74.14 58.83
CA ILE A 305 -3.02 73.79 57.51
C ILE A 305 -1.52 73.50 57.62
N PHE A 306 -0.77 74.28 58.40
CA PHE A 306 0.64 74.01 58.63
C PHE A 306 0.86 72.66 59.34
N ALA A 307 0.09 72.36 60.37
CA ALA A 307 0.15 71.06 61.07
C ALA A 307 -0.20 69.89 60.14
N PHE A 308 -1.23 70.05 59.30
CA PHE A 308 -1.58 69.11 58.24
C PHE A 308 -0.41 68.91 57.26
N MET A 309 0.23 69.99 56.80
CA MET A 309 1.36 69.92 55.87
C MET A 309 2.53 69.14 56.46
N GLN A 310 2.85 69.34 57.74
CA GLN A 310 3.93 68.61 58.40
C GLN A 310 3.73 67.10 58.33
N GLU A 311 2.55 66.62 58.72
CA GLU A 311 2.25 65.19 58.75
C GLU A 311 1.99 64.60 57.34
N ALA A 312 1.31 65.34 56.46
CA ALA A 312 1.01 64.85 55.10
C ALA A 312 2.25 64.80 54.18
N LEU A 313 3.23 65.68 54.41
CA LEU A 313 4.46 65.75 53.61
C LEU A 313 5.61 64.94 54.20
N GLU A 314 5.51 64.48 55.44
CA GLU A 314 6.55 63.69 56.12
C GLU A 314 7.02 62.49 55.28
N GLN A 315 6.06 61.75 54.68
CA GLN A 315 6.39 60.57 53.86
C GLN A 315 6.72 60.92 52.40
N SER A 316 5.98 61.84 51.80
CA SER A 316 6.13 62.15 50.37
C SER A 316 7.30 63.08 50.07
N HIS A 317 7.63 63.96 51.01
CA HIS A 317 8.64 65.00 50.87
C HIS A 317 9.44 65.20 52.19
N PRO A 318 10.13 64.16 52.69
CA PRO A 318 10.74 64.15 54.02
C PRO A 318 11.79 65.24 54.26
N HIS A 319 12.37 65.79 53.20
CA HIS A 319 13.40 66.82 53.26
C HIS A 319 12.83 68.23 53.52
N LEU A 320 11.55 68.51 53.22
CA LEU A 320 11.03 69.88 53.24
C LEU A 320 10.95 70.48 54.65
N GLN A 321 10.52 69.70 55.64
CA GLN A 321 10.43 70.18 57.02
C GLN A 321 11.84 70.44 57.61
N PRO A 322 12.79 69.49 57.59
CA PRO A 322 14.16 69.75 58.05
C PRO A 322 14.81 70.93 57.33
N ARG A 323 14.58 71.07 56.02
CA ARG A 323 15.08 72.21 55.22
C ARG A 323 14.51 73.53 55.72
N ALA A 324 13.20 73.59 55.97
CA ALA A 324 12.55 74.78 56.47
C ALA A 324 13.04 75.15 57.88
N GLU A 325 13.24 74.17 58.76
CA GLU A 325 13.78 74.36 60.11
C GLU A 325 15.22 74.86 60.09
N TRP A 326 16.09 74.24 59.30
CA TRP A 326 17.47 74.71 59.09
C TRP A 326 17.49 76.13 58.49
N ALA A 327 16.69 76.40 57.47
CA ALA A 327 16.68 77.72 56.83
C ALA A 327 16.21 78.84 57.77
N LYS A 328 15.47 78.53 58.84
CA LYS A 328 15.11 79.51 59.89
C LYS A 328 16.31 79.89 60.76
N THR A 329 17.34 79.04 60.85
CA THR A 329 18.55 79.33 61.63
C THR A 329 19.62 80.05 60.82
N VAL A 330 19.54 80.03 59.48
CA VAL A 330 20.54 80.66 58.60
C VAL A 330 20.23 82.13 58.41
N SER A 331 21.16 82.99 58.83
CA SER A 331 21.09 84.43 58.60
C SER A 331 21.25 84.79 57.13
N ILE A 332 20.56 85.83 56.65
CA ILE A 332 20.73 86.30 55.26
C ILE A 332 22.15 86.80 54.96
N HIS A 333 22.94 87.15 55.98
CA HIS A 333 24.36 87.50 55.83
C HIS A 333 25.21 86.31 55.35
N GLU A 334 24.77 85.08 55.65
CA GLU A 334 25.49 83.84 55.28
C GLU A 334 25.12 83.31 53.89
N CYS A 335 24.19 83.98 53.21
CA CYS A 335 23.65 83.59 51.91
C CYS A 335 24.45 84.16 50.73
N GLY A 336 25.57 84.85 50.98
CA GLY A 336 26.40 85.44 49.93
C GLY A 336 25.73 86.61 49.20
N LEU A 337 24.81 87.30 49.87
CA LEU A 337 24.08 88.43 49.31
C LEU A 337 24.93 89.71 49.29
N PRO A 338 24.82 90.57 48.26
CA PRO A 338 25.51 91.87 48.26
C PRO A 338 25.06 92.74 49.44
N PRO A 339 25.95 93.49 50.12
CA PRO A 339 25.59 94.33 51.28
C PRO A 339 24.45 95.32 51.02
N ARG A 340 24.36 95.84 49.79
CA ARG A 340 23.27 96.72 49.33
C ARG A 340 21.87 96.10 49.36
N THR A 341 21.78 94.77 49.45
CA THR A 341 20.50 94.01 49.47
C THR A 341 20.10 93.57 50.87
N ILE A 342 21.08 93.41 51.77
CA ILE A 342 20.86 92.91 53.12
C ILE A 342 20.07 93.91 53.96
N LYS A 343 20.53 95.18 54.03
CA LYS A 343 19.87 96.20 54.86
C LYS A 343 18.39 96.41 54.51
N PRO A 344 17.98 96.53 53.21
CA PRO A 344 16.56 96.60 52.85
C PRO A 344 15.75 95.36 53.26
N LEU A 345 16.34 94.15 53.21
CA LEU A 345 15.67 92.92 53.62
C LEU A 345 15.49 92.87 55.15
N GLU A 346 16.50 93.24 55.93
CA GLU A 346 16.42 93.32 57.40
C GLU A 346 15.41 94.36 57.85
N GLU A 347 15.41 95.56 57.24
CA GLU A 347 14.42 96.61 57.52
C GLU A 347 12.99 96.17 57.18
N ALA A 348 12.82 95.23 56.25
CA ALA A 348 11.55 94.57 55.94
C ALA A 348 11.25 93.34 56.82
N GLY A 349 12.10 93.02 57.80
CA GLY A 349 11.95 91.88 58.70
C GLY A 349 12.30 90.52 58.07
N ILE A 350 12.96 90.51 56.90
CA ILE A 350 13.39 89.34 56.15
C ILE A 350 14.88 89.10 56.43
N ASP A 351 15.18 88.56 57.62
CA ASP A 351 16.53 88.39 58.18
C ASP A 351 17.07 86.95 58.09
N THR A 352 16.26 85.99 57.65
CA THR A 352 16.66 84.58 57.50
C THR A 352 16.46 84.06 56.08
N LEU A 353 17.23 83.02 55.73
CA LEU A 353 17.09 82.30 54.47
C LEU A 353 15.64 81.83 54.26
N TYR A 354 15.02 81.26 55.30
CA TYR A 354 13.62 80.82 55.26
C TYR A 354 12.67 81.95 54.85
N LYS A 355 12.82 83.14 55.44
CA LYS A 355 11.95 84.27 55.13
C LYS A 355 12.16 84.74 53.68
N VAL A 356 13.40 84.82 53.20
CA VAL A 356 13.66 85.16 51.78
C VAL A 356 12.95 84.17 50.86
N MET A 357 13.15 82.88 51.10
CA MET A 357 12.65 81.83 50.21
C MET A 357 11.12 81.65 50.29
N SER A 358 10.51 81.91 51.45
CA SER A 358 9.05 81.89 51.64
C SER A 358 8.33 83.07 50.97
N HIS A 359 9.06 84.12 50.58
CA HIS A 359 8.51 85.37 50.00
C HIS A 359 8.69 85.49 48.47
N GLN A 360 9.15 84.43 47.80
CA GLN A 360 9.42 84.41 46.35
C GLN A 360 8.20 84.68 45.45
N GLY A 361 6.98 84.51 45.97
CA GLY A 361 5.72 84.68 45.23
C GLY A 361 5.06 86.06 45.33
N ASN A 362 5.78 87.16 45.04
CA ASN A 362 5.28 88.57 44.97
C ASN A 362 5.39 89.41 46.26
N LYS A 363 6.32 89.09 47.17
CA LYS A 363 6.60 89.93 48.34
C LYS A 363 8.01 90.54 48.36
N LEU A 364 9.01 89.90 47.74
CA LEU A 364 10.39 90.43 47.71
C LEU A 364 10.53 91.69 46.83
N ASP A 365 9.78 91.79 45.75
CA ASP A 365 9.74 92.94 44.83
C ASP A 365 9.01 94.16 45.41
N LYS A 366 8.26 93.96 46.50
CA LYS A 366 7.59 95.02 47.27
C LYS A 366 8.48 95.63 48.34
N VAL A 367 9.65 95.05 48.62
CA VAL A 367 10.61 95.62 49.56
C VAL A 367 11.23 96.87 48.95
N LYS A 368 11.12 98.00 49.67
CA LYS A 368 11.65 99.28 49.21
C LYS A 368 13.15 99.17 48.93
N GLY A 369 13.55 99.42 47.68
CA GLY A 369 14.96 99.33 47.24
C GLY A 369 15.35 98.01 46.56
N ILE A 370 14.43 97.04 46.45
CA ILE A 370 14.66 95.77 45.76
C ILE A 370 13.81 95.71 44.48
N GLY A 371 14.45 95.79 43.31
CA GLY A 371 13.79 95.62 42.02
C GLY A 371 13.83 94.18 41.51
N ALA A 372 13.03 93.85 40.50
CA ALA A 372 12.89 92.48 39.95
C ALA A 372 14.22 91.79 39.58
N LYS A 373 15.18 92.52 38.99
CA LYS A 373 16.52 91.99 38.68
C LYS A 373 17.29 91.58 39.94
N LEU A 374 17.14 92.34 41.02
CA LEU A 374 17.79 92.08 42.29
C LEU A 374 17.12 90.92 43.02
N VAL A 375 15.79 90.77 42.90
CA VAL A 375 15.05 89.60 43.39
C VAL A 375 15.64 88.32 42.80
N GLY A 376 15.84 88.25 41.48
CA GLY A 376 16.45 87.08 40.84
C GLY A 376 17.85 86.76 41.37
N GLN A 377 18.67 87.77 41.65
CA GLN A 377 20.02 87.58 42.22
C GLN A 377 19.96 87.09 43.67
N ILE A 378 19.05 87.65 44.48
CA ILE A 378 18.84 87.24 45.88
C ILE A 378 18.38 85.79 45.94
N VAL A 379 17.35 85.45 45.16
CA VAL A 379 16.80 84.10 45.07
C VAL A 379 17.87 83.11 44.63
N TYR A 380 18.61 83.41 43.56
CA TYR A 380 19.67 82.54 43.07
C TYR A 380 20.77 82.26 44.11
N ALA A 381 21.24 83.31 44.81
CA ALA A 381 22.26 83.15 45.84
C ALA A 381 21.77 82.29 47.02
N CYS A 382 20.53 82.51 47.46
CA CYS A 382 19.88 81.70 48.48
C CYS A 382 19.68 80.25 48.01
N GLU A 383 19.25 80.01 46.76
CA GLU A 383 19.08 78.67 46.19
C GLU A 383 20.41 77.89 46.13
N LEU A 384 21.53 78.55 45.84
CA LEU A 384 22.85 77.89 45.89
C LEU A 384 23.16 77.37 47.29
N LYS A 385 22.86 78.14 48.33
CA LYS A 385 23.04 77.72 49.73
C LYS A 385 22.13 76.53 50.07
N VAL A 386 20.90 76.55 49.58
CA VAL A 386 19.92 75.47 49.78
C VAL A 386 20.36 74.18 49.10
N LYS A 387 20.82 74.24 47.84
CA LYS A 387 21.31 73.07 47.12
C LYS A 387 22.46 72.37 47.85
N LEU A 388 23.41 73.14 48.38
CA LEU A 388 24.51 72.60 49.18
C LEU A 388 24.01 71.86 50.43
N TRP A 389 22.98 72.39 51.09
CA TRP A 389 22.37 71.71 52.23
C TRP A 389 21.62 70.44 51.79
N GLU A 390 20.89 70.48 50.68
CA GLU A 390 20.16 69.31 50.15
C GLU A 390 21.10 68.17 49.77
N GLU A 391 22.23 68.47 49.15
CA GLU A 391 23.30 67.50 48.82
C GLU A 391 23.86 66.85 50.10
N GLN A 392 24.13 67.64 51.14
CA GLN A 392 24.61 67.14 52.44
C GLN A 392 23.57 66.30 53.16
N PHE A 393 22.31 66.74 53.17
CA PHE A 393 21.20 66.03 53.78
C PHE A 393 20.98 64.66 53.12
N ALA A 394 20.99 64.61 51.78
CA ALA A 394 20.86 63.37 51.04
C ALA A 394 22.03 62.40 51.32
N ALA A 395 23.27 62.89 51.37
CA ALA A 395 24.43 62.08 51.71
C ALA A 395 24.36 61.49 53.13
N ASN A 396 23.86 62.28 54.11
CA ASN A 396 23.69 61.83 55.49
C ASN A 396 22.60 60.75 55.61
N GLN A 397 21.47 60.90 54.92
CA GLN A 397 20.41 59.88 54.94
C GLN A 397 20.86 58.55 54.32
N GLN A 398 21.64 58.58 53.23
CA GLN A 398 22.20 57.36 52.64
C GLN A 398 23.16 56.65 53.61
N ALA A 399 23.99 57.40 54.32
CA ALA A 399 24.92 56.85 55.31
C ALA A 399 24.21 56.23 56.53
N GLU A 400 23.06 56.77 56.95
CA GLU A 400 22.23 56.20 58.02
C GLU A 400 21.50 54.92 57.58
N GLN A 401 20.92 54.91 56.37
CA GLN A 401 20.28 53.71 55.81
C GLN A 401 21.26 52.55 55.64
N HIS A 402 22.52 52.83 55.26
CA HIS A 402 23.57 51.81 55.18
C HIS A 402 24.02 51.27 56.55
N LYS A 403 23.80 52.01 57.65
CA LYS A 403 24.08 51.55 59.02
C LYS A 403 22.94 50.74 59.61
N GLU A 404 21.70 50.98 59.22
CA GLU A 404 20.54 50.21 59.69
C GLU A 404 20.37 48.87 58.94
N ALA A 405 20.93 48.76 57.74
CA ALA A 405 20.90 47.53 56.92
C ALA A 405 22.07 46.56 57.20
N ALA A 406 23.02 46.94 58.06
CA ALA A 406 24.18 46.15 58.49
C ALA A 406 24.01 45.72 59.96
#